data_AF-A0A1G1TF15-F1
#
_entry.id   AF-A0A1G1TF15-F1
#
_cell.length_a   1.000
_cell.length_b   1.000
_cell.length_c   1.000
_cell.angle_alpha   90.00
_cell.angle_beta   90.00
_cell.angle_gamma   90.00
#
_symmetry.space_group_name_H-M   'P 1'
#
loop_
_entity.id
_entity.type
_entity.pdbx_description
1 polymer ?
#
loop_
_entity_poly.entity_id
_entity_poly.type
_entity_poly.pdbx_seq_one_letter_code
_entity_poly.pdbx_strand_id
1 'polypeptide(L)'
;MAQDPEDYADKAQRLAALQQVEKAGHIDLYYGDESGFCLTSALPYGWQFPGEQVATQPRHSQRFNVLGFYNATTNDLHTAAREGSLDAAFVIDALDAWAATRTRPTVLVLDNAKIHHAAAFQARLAAWEDQDVYVFYLPAYSPHLNKIETLWRKIKYEWLRPEAYLTFKTLKTAVWHILDRVGQQYTIQFAT
;
A
#
# COMPACT_ATOMS: atom_id res chain seq x y z
N MET A 1 23.55 -3.14 -2.12
CA MET A 1 23.86 -4.21 -1.16
C MET A 1 23.16 -5.46 -1.67
N ALA A 2 23.82 -6.62 -1.69
CA ALA A 2 23.16 -7.86 -2.09
C ALA A 2 22.20 -8.31 -0.98
N GLN A 3 21.09 -8.94 -1.35
CA GLN A 3 20.17 -9.57 -0.40
C GLN A 3 20.89 -10.75 0.28
N ASP A 4 20.91 -10.78 1.60
CA ASP A 4 21.42 -11.91 2.37
C ASP A 4 20.41 -13.08 2.28
N PRO A 5 20.79 -14.23 1.71
CA PRO A 5 19.88 -15.36 1.57
C PRO A 5 19.37 -15.92 2.90
N GLU A 6 20.17 -15.87 3.96
CA GLU A 6 19.78 -16.39 5.28
C GLU A 6 18.76 -15.47 5.95
N ASP A 7 19.00 -14.15 5.94
CA ASP A 7 18.03 -13.13 6.41
C ASP A 7 16.72 -13.20 5.61
N TYR A 8 16.82 -13.40 4.29
CA TYR A 8 15.64 -13.58 3.45
C TYR A 8 14.81 -14.79 3.87
N ALA A 9 15.46 -15.94 4.02
CA ALA A 9 14.77 -17.19 4.38
C ALA A 9 14.09 -17.09 5.75
N ASP A 10 14.79 -16.56 6.77
CA ASP A 10 14.25 -16.37 8.13
C ASP A 10 13.04 -15.43 8.12
N LYS A 11 13.15 -14.24 7.52
CA LYS A 11 12.05 -13.28 7.48
C LYS A 11 10.87 -13.78 6.65
N ALA A 12 11.12 -14.45 5.53
CA ALA A 12 10.05 -15.06 4.74
C ALA A 12 9.30 -16.14 5.54
N GLN A 13 10.02 -16.96 6.31
CA GLN A 13 9.42 -17.95 7.20
C GLN A 13 8.61 -17.30 8.32
N ARG A 14 9.12 -16.24 8.95
CA ARG A 14 8.39 -15.49 10.00
C ARG A 14 7.13 -14.83 9.45
N LEU A 15 7.20 -14.22 8.27
CA LEU A 15 6.02 -13.66 7.60
C LEU A 15 4.98 -14.75 7.32
N ALA A 16 5.40 -15.91 6.84
CA ALA A 16 4.50 -17.04 6.63
C ALA A 16 3.85 -17.50 7.94
N ALA A 17 4.59 -17.54 9.05
CA ALA A 17 4.03 -17.85 10.36
C ALA A 17 2.99 -16.80 10.80
N LEU A 18 3.27 -15.50 10.64
CA LEU A 18 2.32 -14.42 10.94
C LEU A 18 1.02 -14.56 10.11
N GLN A 19 1.14 -14.90 8.83
CA GLN A 19 -0.02 -15.16 7.97
C GLN A 19 -0.87 -16.34 8.47
N GLN A 20 -0.25 -17.40 9.00
CA GLN A 20 -1.01 -18.51 9.61
C GLN A 20 -1.71 -18.10 10.91
N VAL A 21 -1.05 -17.28 11.74
CA VAL A 21 -1.62 -16.76 12.99
C VAL A 21 -2.80 -15.82 12.71
N GLU A 22 -2.70 -14.96 11.70
CA GLU A 22 -3.82 -14.15 11.22
C GLU A 22 -4.96 -15.04 10.72
N LYS A 23 -4.66 -16.05 9.89
CA LYS A 23 -5.66 -16.97 9.36
C LYS A 23 -6.41 -17.75 10.45
N ALA A 24 -5.74 -18.02 11.57
CA ALA A 24 -6.34 -18.61 12.76
C ALA A 24 -7.19 -17.61 13.59
N GLY A 25 -7.18 -16.33 13.23
CA GLY A 25 -7.98 -15.27 13.87
C GLY A 25 -7.39 -14.71 15.15
N HIS A 26 -6.08 -14.89 15.38
CA HIS A 26 -5.43 -14.42 16.61
C HIS A 26 -4.91 -12.99 16.53
N ILE A 27 -4.47 -12.56 15.35
CA ILE A 27 -3.97 -11.21 15.07
C ILE A 27 -4.62 -10.68 13.80
N ASP A 28 -4.48 -9.38 13.56
CA ASP A 28 -4.74 -8.79 12.25
C ASP A 28 -3.38 -8.46 11.57
N LEU A 29 -3.23 -8.76 10.28
CA LEU A 29 -2.00 -8.51 9.53
C LEU A 29 -2.25 -7.48 8.43
N TYR A 30 -1.60 -6.32 8.54
CA TYR A 30 -1.69 -5.25 7.55
C TYR A 30 -0.37 -5.08 6.82
N TYR A 31 -0.46 -4.76 5.54
CA TYR A 31 0.66 -4.47 4.66
C TYR A 31 0.68 -2.97 4.37
N GLY A 32 1.77 -2.30 4.75
CA GLY A 32 1.97 -0.87 4.53
C GLY A 32 2.88 -0.58 3.35
N ASP A 33 2.54 0.45 2.58
CA ASP A 33 3.35 0.98 1.47
C ASP A 33 2.81 2.33 0.99
N GLU A 34 3.65 3.07 0.28
CA GLU A 34 3.28 4.32 -0.40
C GLU A 34 3.16 4.16 -1.93
N SER A 35 2.10 4.74 -2.49
CA SER A 35 1.90 4.80 -3.94
C SER A 35 1.65 6.21 -4.45
N GLY A 36 2.41 6.59 -5.48
CA GLY A 36 2.18 7.83 -6.22
C GLY A 36 1.32 7.64 -7.47
N PHE A 37 0.40 8.58 -7.68
CA PHE A 37 -0.46 8.70 -8.85
C PHE A 37 -0.24 10.06 -9.54
N CYS A 38 -0.01 10.06 -10.85
CA CYS A 38 0.19 11.26 -11.65
C CYS A 38 -0.24 11.03 -13.10
N LEU A 39 -0.33 12.10 -13.90
CA LEU A 39 -0.76 12.02 -15.30
C LEU A 39 0.28 11.39 -16.26
N THR A 40 1.50 11.16 -15.78
CA THR A 40 2.52 10.32 -16.46
C THR A 40 2.51 8.86 -15.99
N SER A 41 1.62 8.47 -15.05
CA SER A 41 1.54 7.09 -14.57
C SER A 41 1.06 6.13 -15.66
N ALA A 42 1.24 4.82 -15.39
CA ALA A 42 1.11 3.79 -16.38
C ALA A 42 -0.26 3.76 -17.07
N LEU A 43 -0.23 3.53 -18.38
CA LEU A 43 -1.44 3.37 -19.17
C LEU A 43 -2.12 2.05 -18.80
N PRO A 44 -3.39 2.07 -18.36
CA PRO A 44 -4.13 0.84 -18.15
C PRO A 44 -4.31 0.10 -19.48
N TYR A 45 -4.45 -1.23 -19.40
CA TYR A 45 -4.67 -2.05 -20.58
C TYR A 45 -6.02 -1.71 -21.23
N GLY A 46 -6.08 -1.67 -22.57
CA GLY A 46 -7.30 -1.33 -23.32
C GLY A 46 -7.37 -1.99 -24.69
N TRP A 47 -8.59 -2.11 -25.20
CA TRP A 47 -8.89 -2.54 -26.57
C TRP A 47 -9.44 -1.37 -27.37
N GLN A 48 -9.09 -1.29 -28.66
CA GLN A 48 -9.63 -0.29 -29.58
C GLN A 48 -10.18 -0.98 -30.82
N PHE A 49 -11.27 -0.45 -31.39
CA PHE A 49 -11.79 -0.95 -32.66
C PHE A 49 -11.02 -0.34 -33.85
N PRO A 50 -11.02 -1.01 -35.03
CA PRO A 50 -10.45 -0.44 -36.24
C PRO A 50 -11.09 0.92 -36.58
N GLY A 51 -10.26 1.97 -36.68
CA GLY A 51 -10.70 3.34 -36.99
C GLY A 51 -10.83 4.25 -35.76
N GLU A 52 -10.74 3.72 -34.55
CA GLU A 52 -10.69 4.54 -33.33
C GLU A 52 -9.26 4.99 -33.02
N GLN A 53 -9.10 6.26 -32.62
CA GLN A 53 -7.86 6.77 -32.05
C GLN A 53 -8.02 6.91 -30.53
N VAL A 54 -7.69 5.84 -29.80
CA VAL A 54 -7.59 5.89 -28.34
C VAL A 54 -6.15 6.21 -27.97
N ALA A 55 -5.90 7.49 -27.67
CA ALA A 55 -4.59 7.95 -27.24
C ALA A 55 -4.70 8.72 -25.93
N THR A 56 -3.87 8.35 -24.98
CA THR A 56 -3.60 9.12 -23.76
C THR A 56 -2.23 9.74 -23.93
N GLN A 57 -2.14 11.07 -23.91
CA GLN A 57 -0.85 11.75 -23.94
C GLN A 57 -0.32 11.87 -22.52
N PRO A 58 0.86 11.32 -22.19
CA PRO A 58 1.50 11.55 -20.91
C PRO A 58 1.70 13.05 -20.71
N ARG A 59 1.20 13.58 -19.60
CA ARG A 59 1.36 14.99 -19.24
C ARG A 59 2.02 15.08 -17.89
N HIS A 60 3.05 15.90 -17.77
CA HIS A 60 3.66 16.17 -16.48
C HIS A 60 2.60 16.77 -15.53
N SER A 61 2.51 16.23 -14.32
CA SER A 61 1.67 16.75 -13.25
C SER A 61 2.36 16.61 -11.91
N GLN A 62 1.85 17.31 -10.90
CA GLN A 62 2.12 16.95 -9.51
C GLN A 62 1.72 15.50 -9.21
N ARG A 63 2.25 14.94 -8.12
CA ARG A 63 1.95 13.58 -7.64
C ARG A 63 0.95 13.65 -6.50
N PHE A 64 -0.07 12.80 -6.58
CA PHE A 64 -0.93 12.44 -5.48
C PHE A 64 -0.34 11.19 -4.83
N ASN A 65 0.24 11.33 -3.64
CA ASN A 65 0.86 10.22 -2.94
C ASN A 65 -0.08 9.73 -1.84
N VAL A 66 -0.28 8.42 -1.80
CA VAL A 66 -1.16 7.71 -0.90
C VAL A 66 -0.31 6.76 -0.07
N LEU A 67 -0.39 6.88 1.25
CA LEU A 67 0.03 5.86 2.20
C LEU A 67 -1.16 4.94 2.46
N GLY A 68 -0.97 3.62 2.36
CA GLY A 68 -2.02 2.65 2.63
C GLY A 68 -1.59 1.60 3.64
N PHE A 69 -2.56 1.11 4.42
CA PHE A 69 -2.44 -0.08 5.27
C PHE A 69 -3.54 -1.05 4.86
N TYR A 70 -3.14 -2.19 4.30
CA TYR A 70 -4.07 -3.12 3.66
C TYR A 70 -4.04 -4.50 4.30
N ASN A 71 -5.20 -5.00 4.71
CA ASN A 71 -5.37 -6.37 5.14
C ASN A 71 -5.75 -7.24 3.94
N ALA A 72 -4.86 -8.16 3.56
CA ALA A 72 -5.06 -9.02 2.38
C ALA A 72 -6.14 -10.09 2.56
N THR A 73 -6.45 -10.45 3.81
CA THR A 73 -7.45 -11.48 4.16
C THR A 73 -8.86 -10.89 4.11
N THR A 74 -9.06 -9.70 4.68
CA THR A 74 -10.38 -9.06 4.77
C THR A 74 -10.65 -8.04 3.65
N ASN A 75 -9.63 -7.68 2.88
CA ASN A 75 -9.63 -6.53 1.96
C ASN A 75 -9.88 -5.17 2.65
N ASP A 76 -9.70 -5.08 3.97
CA ASP A 76 -9.78 -3.80 4.68
C ASP A 76 -8.59 -2.90 4.29
N LEU A 77 -8.87 -1.62 4.03
CA LEU A 77 -7.89 -0.65 3.58
C LEU A 77 -8.06 0.67 4.31
N HIS A 78 -7.00 1.08 4.99
CA HIS A 78 -6.88 2.43 5.52
C HIS A 78 -5.93 3.24 4.64
N THR A 79 -6.26 4.49 4.37
CA THR A 79 -5.40 5.37 3.58
C THR A 79 -5.28 6.77 4.17
N ALA A 80 -4.10 7.35 3.98
CA ALA A 80 -3.84 8.77 4.17
C ALA A 80 -3.14 9.28 2.91
N ALA A 81 -3.53 10.44 2.38
CA ALA A 81 -2.95 10.92 1.13
C ALA A 81 -2.75 12.42 1.12
N ARG A 82 -1.75 12.87 0.36
CA ARG A 82 -1.50 14.29 0.11
C ARG A 82 -0.91 14.53 -1.27
N GLU A 83 -0.95 15.77 -1.70
CA GLU A 83 -0.25 16.23 -2.90
C GLU A 83 1.22 16.54 -2.53
N GLY A 84 2.16 16.10 -3.38
CA GLY A 84 3.60 16.24 -3.11
C GLY A 84 4.17 15.08 -2.27
N SER A 85 5.46 15.18 -1.91
CA SER A 85 6.22 14.11 -1.23
C SER A 85 5.56 13.68 0.08
N LEU A 86 5.74 12.43 0.51
CA LEU A 86 5.40 11.98 1.87
C LEU A 86 6.67 12.10 2.73
N ASP A 87 6.57 12.78 3.88
CA ASP A 87 7.67 12.91 4.84
C ASP A 87 7.39 12.05 6.08
N ALA A 88 8.43 11.87 6.89
CA ALA A 88 8.37 11.01 8.08
C ALA A 88 7.28 11.47 9.05
N ALA A 89 7.06 12.78 9.20
CA ALA A 89 6.04 13.32 10.08
C ALA A 89 4.63 12.89 9.63
N PHE A 90 4.32 13.04 8.34
CA PHE A 90 3.04 12.61 7.80
C PHE A 90 2.80 11.10 7.95
N VAL A 91 3.84 10.29 7.70
CA VAL A 91 3.76 8.85 7.88
C VAL A 91 3.49 8.52 9.35
N ILE A 92 4.24 9.10 10.28
CA ILE A 92 4.04 8.89 11.72
C ILE A 92 2.64 9.31 12.17
N ASP A 93 2.17 10.50 11.78
CA ASP A 93 0.85 11.01 12.16
C ASP A 93 -0.27 10.10 11.64
N ALA A 94 -0.12 9.58 10.41
CA ALA A 94 -1.07 8.65 9.83
C ALA A 94 -1.05 7.28 10.53
N LEU A 95 0.13 6.76 10.89
CA LEU A 95 0.25 5.52 11.67
C LEU A 95 -0.30 5.70 13.09
N ASP A 96 -0.06 6.83 13.75
CA ASP A 96 -0.60 7.15 15.07
C ASP A 96 -2.13 7.15 15.06
N ALA A 97 -2.72 7.86 14.10
CA ALA A 97 -4.17 7.90 13.93
C ALA A 97 -4.74 6.51 13.63
N TRP A 98 -4.05 5.71 12.79
CA TRP A 98 -4.49 4.36 12.45
C TRP A 98 -4.37 3.39 13.62
N ALA A 99 -3.24 3.38 14.33
CA ALA A 99 -2.96 2.55 15.50
C ALA A 99 -4.00 2.78 16.61
N ALA A 100 -4.38 4.03 16.85
CA ALA A 100 -5.42 4.39 17.83
C ALA A 100 -6.81 3.82 17.51
N THR A 101 -7.06 3.35 16.28
CA THR A 101 -8.32 2.69 15.92
C THR A 101 -8.29 1.17 16.10
N ARG A 102 -7.14 0.58 16.39
CA ARG A 102 -6.98 -0.87 16.53
C ARG A 102 -7.53 -1.33 17.87
N THR A 103 -8.21 -2.47 17.86
CA THR A 103 -8.84 -3.09 19.04
C THR A 103 -8.33 -4.50 19.30
N ARG A 104 -7.39 -4.97 18.46
CA ARG A 104 -6.84 -6.32 18.44
C ARG A 104 -5.34 -6.25 18.17
N PRO A 105 -4.56 -7.23 18.64
CA PRO A 105 -3.17 -7.37 18.27
C PRO A 105 -2.99 -7.32 16.75
N THR A 106 -2.23 -6.33 16.30
CA THR A 106 -2.07 -6.01 14.88
C THR A 106 -0.59 -6.00 14.53
N VAL A 107 -0.23 -6.65 13.43
CA VAL A 107 1.13 -6.57 12.88
C VAL A 107 1.09 -5.78 11.58
N LEU A 108 1.86 -4.69 11.52
CA LEU A 108 2.08 -3.89 10.33
C LEU A 108 3.37 -4.31 9.63
N VAL A 109 3.22 -4.91 8.45
CA VAL A 109 4.31 -5.33 7.57
C VAL A 109 4.77 -4.14 6.72
N LEU A 110 6.04 -3.77 6.81
CA LEU A 110 6.63 -2.65 6.06
C LEU A 110 7.84 -3.09 5.24
N ASP A 111 8.12 -2.35 4.18
CA ASP A 111 9.38 -2.47 3.45
C ASP A 111 10.55 -1.82 4.24
N ASN A 112 11.73 -1.77 3.64
CA ASN A 112 12.91 -1.16 4.27
C ASN A 112 13.15 0.27 3.79
N ALA A 113 12.10 1.02 3.41
CA ALA A 113 12.24 2.41 3.03
C ALA A 113 12.87 3.23 4.16
N LYS A 114 13.74 4.18 3.79
CA LYS A 114 14.49 5.01 4.76
C LYS A 114 13.59 5.73 5.76
N ILE A 115 12.37 6.06 5.36
CA ILE A 115 11.39 6.75 6.20
C ILE A 115 10.94 5.89 7.40
N HIS A 116 10.78 4.57 7.22
CA HIS A 116 10.42 3.64 8.29
C HIS A 116 11.59 3.31 9.22
N HIS A 117 12.82 3.68 8.83
CA HIS A 117 14.04 3.50 9.63
C HIS A 117 14.56 4.82 10.22
N ALA A 118 13.87 5.94 9.97
CA ALA A 118 14.24 7.23 10.52
C ALA A 118 14.13 7.22 12.05
N ALA A 119 15.02 7.95 12.74
CA ALA A 119 15.03 8.00 14.21
C ALA A 119 13.67 8.41 14.81
N ALA A 120 12.96 9.35 14.17
CA ALA A 120 11.62 9.75 14.59
C ALA A 120 10.60 8.61 14.50
N PHE A 121 10.69 7.75 13.48
CA PHE A 121 9.82 6.58 13.32
C PHE A 121 10.15 5.51 14.37
N GLN A 122 11.44 5.22 14.54
CA GLN A 122 11.91 4.26 15.54
C GLN A 122 11.51 4.66 16.98
N ALA A 123 11.50 5.96 17.29
CA ALA A 123 11.05 6.48 18.57
C ALA A 123 9.56 6.26 18.86
N ARG A 124 8.74 5.94 17.83
CA ARG A 124 7.31 5.65 18.00
C ARG A 124 7.00 4.17 18.19
N LEU A 125 7.93 3.26 17.86
CA LEU A 125 7.68 1.82 17.90
C LEU A 125 7.16 1.35 19.26
N ALA A 126 7.80 1.75 20.36
CA ALA A 126 7.36 1.37 21.70
C ALA A 126 5.93 1.86 22.02
N ALA A 127 5.57 3.06 21.57
CA ALA A 127 4.24 3.60 21.78
C ALA A 127 3.16 2.90 20.93
N TRP A 128 3.54 2.32 19.79
CA TRP A 128 2.64 1.47 19.00
C TRP A 128 2.53 0.07 19.61
N GLU A 129 3.62 -0.48 20.12
CA GLU A 129 3.60 -1.76 20.84
C GLU A 129 2.72 -1.69 22.11
N ASP A 130 2.75 -0.57 22.84
CA ASP A 130 1.82 -0.30 23.96
C ASP A 130 0.34 -0.27 23.55
N GLN A 131 0.06 -0.09 22.25
CA GLN A 131 -1.28 -0.14 21.64
C GLN A 131 -1.54 -1.48 20.94
N ASP A 132 -0.73 -2.51 21.19
CA ASP A 132 -0.80 -3.82 20.53
C ASP A 132 -0.59 -3.77 19.00
N VAL A 133 0.14 -2.77 18.52
CA VAL A 133 0.54 -2.62 17.12
C VAL A 133 2.05 -2.84 16.97
N TYR A 134 2.42 -3.92 16.31
CA TYR A 134 3.81 -4.35 16.14
C TYR A 134 4.26 -4.13 14.68
N VAL A 135 5.49 -3.69 14.47
CA VAL A 135 6.05 -3.51 13.12
C VAL A 135 6.91 -4.72 12.74
N PHE A 136 6.65 -5.29 11.56
CA PHE A 136 7.46 -6.33 10.96
C PHE A 136 8.08 -5.83 9.65
N TYR A 137 9.42 -5.84 9.56
CA TYR A 137 10.11 -5.45 8.33
C TYR A 137 10.30 -6.66 7.41
N LEU A 138 9.93 -6.49 6.15
CA LEU A 138 10.20 -7.46 5.08
C LEU A 138 11.71 -7.67 4.89
N PRO A 139 12.13 -8.78 4.26
CA PRO A 139 13.48 -8.88 3.76
C PRO A 139 13.77 -7.78 2.72
N ALA A 140 15.02 -7.36 2.65
CA ALA A 140 15.45 -6.35 1.69
C ALA A 140 15.09 -6.78 0.25
N TYR A 141 14.69 -5.83 -0.60
CA TYR A 141 14.36 -6.06 -2.01
C TYR A 141 13.31 -7.16 -2.26
N SER A 142 12.28 -7.25 -1.40
CA SER A 142 11.22 -8.28 -1.50
C SER A 142 9.81 -7.72 -1.76
N PRO A 143 9.62 -6.91 -2.82
CA PRO A 143 8.33 -6.28 -3.13
C PRO A 143 7.17 -7.29 -3.30
N HIS A 144 7.46 -8.46 -3.86
CA HIS A 144 6.49 -9.55 -4.06
C HIS A 144 5.89 -10.12 -2.77
N LEU A 145 6.54 -9.91 -1.62
CA LEU A 145 6.01 -10.29 -0.32
C LEU A 145 5.03 -9.25 0.24
N ASN A 146 5.10 -8.00 -0.24
CA ASN A 146 4.23 -6.93 0.21
C ASN A 146 2.88 -6.97 -0.53
N LYS A 147 1.82 -7.45 0.13
CA LYS A 147 0.53 -7.69 -0.55
C LYS A 147 -0.13 -6.41 -1.06
N ILE A 148 0.10 -5.27 -0.41
CA ILE A 148 -0.44 -3.98 -0.85
C ILE A 148 0.14 -3.53 -2.20
N GLU A 149 1.32 -3.99 -2.61
CA GLU A 149 1.82 -3.69 -3.96
C GLU A 149 0.95 -4.30 -5.05
N THR A 150 0.33 -5.45 -4.77
CA THR A 150 -0.68 -6.04 -5.67
C THR A 150 -1.92 -5.16 -5.73
N LEU A 151 -2.35 -4.57 -4.61
CA LEU A 151 -3.42 -3.57 -4.59
C LEU A 151 -3.07 -2.36 -5.46
N TRP A 152 -1.87 -1.80 -5.31
CA TRP A 152 -1.45 -0.67 -6.15
C TRP A 152 -1.41 -0.99 -7.62
N ARG A 153 -0.96 -2.19 -7.99
CA ARG A 153 -1.02 -2.67 -9.38
C ARG A 153 -2.46 -2.78 -9.88
N LYS A 154 -3.37 -3.38 -9.09
CA LYS A 154 -4.79 -3.45 -9.45
C LYS A 154 -5.40 -2.07 -9.70
N ILE A 155 -5.13 -1.11 -8.80
CA ILE A 155 -5.62 0.26 -8.94
C ILE A 155 -5.09 0.89 -10.24
N LYS A 156 -3.77 0.82 -10.49
CA LYS A 156 -3.13 1.52 -11.61
C LYS A 156 -3.44 0.93 -12.98
N TYR A 157 -3.48 -0.40 -13.08
CA TYR A 157 -3.51 -1.10 -14.37
C TYR A 157 -4.87 -1.69 -14.73
N GLU A 158 -5.75 -1.92 -13.75
CA GLU A 158 -7.02 -2.61 -13.98
C GLU A 158 -8.25 -1.77 -13.60
N TRP A 159 -8.18 -1.01 -12.50
CA TRP A 159 -9.37 -0.31 -11.97
C TRP A 159 -9.45 1.16 -12.39
N LEU A 160 -8.32 1.85 -12.52
CA LEU A 160 -8.29 3.18 -13.12
C LEU A 160 -8.54 3.07 -14.62
N ARG A 161 -9.54 3.81 -15.09
CA ARG A 161 -9.88 3.89 -16.51
C ARG A 161 -9.12 5.03 -17.20
N PRO A 162 -8.89 4.97 -18.53
CA PRO A 162 -8.22 6.03 -19.26
C PRO A 162 -8.77 7.44 -19.03
N GLU A 163 -10.09 7.59 -18.81
CA GLU A 163 -10.74 8.89 -18.57
C GLU A 163 -10.28 9.55 -17.26
N ALA A 164 -9.79 8.76 -16.29
CA ALA A 164 -9.21 9.30 -15.06
C ALA A 164 -7.99 10.18 -15.35
N TYR A 165 -7.26 9.91 -16.43
CA TYR A 165 -6.03 10.61 -16.79
C TYR A 165 -6.24 11.91 -17.58
N LEU A 166 -7.48 12.39 -17.73
CA LEU A 166 -7.77 13.65 -18.44
C LEU A 166 -7.23 14.89 -17.72
N THR A 167 -7.38 14.95 -16.41
CA THR A 167 -6.86 16.04 -15.56
C THR A 167 -6.40 15.50 -14.22
N PHE A 168 -5.49 16.21 -13.55
CA PHE A 168 -5.02 15.79 -12.22
C PHE A 168 -6.16 15.74 -11.21
N LYS A 169 -7.13 16.65 -11.32
CA LYS A 169 -8.35 16.64 -10.51
C LYS A 169 -9.17 15.38 -10.74
N THR A 170 -9.42 15.02 -12.00
CA THR A 170 -10.16 13.81 -12.37
C THR A 170 -9.46 12.55 -11.86
N LEU A 171 -8.14 12.48 -12.00
CA LEU A 171 -7.33 11.36 -11.51
C LEU A 171 -7.48 11.23 -9.99
N LYS A 172 -7.30 12.32 -9.25
CA LYS A 172 -7.43 12.31 -7.78
C LYS A 172 -8.82 11.86 -7.33
N THR A 173 -9.87 12.36 -7.97
CA THR A 173 -11.25 11.94 -7.69
C THR A 173 -11.45 10.45 -7.97
N ALA A 174 -10.93 9.94 -9.08
CA ALA A 174 -11.04 8.52 -9.43
C ALA A 174 -10.26 7.62 -8.46
N VAL A 175 -9.05 8.04 -8.05
CA VAL A 175 -8.26 7.32 -7.05
C VAL A 175 -9.03 7.25 -5.73
N TRP A 176 -9.51 8.37 -5.18
CA TRP A 176 -10.31 8.37 -3.95
C TRP A 176 -11.55 7.49 -4.07
N HIS A 177 -12.27 7.58 -5.19
CA HIS A 177 -13.44 6.74 -5.44
C HIS A 177 -13.12 5.24 -5.33
N ILE A 178 -11.97 4.82 -5.85
CA ILE A 178 -11.51 3.43 -5.77
C ILE A 178 -11.13 3.09 -4.33
N LEU A 179 -10.27 3.89 -3.70
CA LEU A 179 -9.77 3.66 -2.33
C LEU A 179 -10.93 3.49 -1.33
N ASP A 180 -11.94 4.36 -1.37
CA ASP A 180 -13.11 4.33 -0.48
C ASP A 180 -14.00 3.09 -0.65
N ARG A 181 -13.79 2.33 -1.72
CA ARG A 181 -14.62 1.17 -2.10
C ARG A 181 -13.82 -0.13 -2.19
N VAL A 182 -12.55 -0.13 -1.78
CA VAL A 182 -11.79 -1.36 -1.56
C VAL A 182 -12.47 -2.17 -0.47
N GLY A 183 -12.54 -3.49 -0.63
CA GLY A 183 -13.30 -4.39 0.24
C GLY A 183 -14.80 -4.45 -0.05
N GLN A 184 -15.32 -3.58 -0.92
CA GLN A 184 -16.73 -3.55 -1.32
C GLN A 184 -16.91 -3.82 -2.81
N GLN A 185 -16.51 -2.87 -3.65
CA GLN A 185 -16.60 -2.98 -5.12
C GLN A 185 -15.27 -3.45 -5.73
N TYR A 186 -14.17 -3.15 -5.05
CA TYR A 186 -12.82 -3.52 -5.49
C TYR A 186 -12.24 -4.51 -4.49
N THR A 187 -12.16 -5.77 -4.88
CA THR A 187 -11.64 -6.84 -4.03
C THR A 187 -10.54 -7.61 -4.75
N ILE A 188 -9.61 -8.14 -3.98
CA ILE A 188 -8.52 -9.00 -4.45
C ILE A 188 -8.63 -10.31 -3.69
N GLN A 189 -8.64 -11.40 -4.45
CA GLN A 189 -8.52 -12.73 -3.91
C GLN A 189 -7.06 -13.16 -4.05
N PHE A 190 -6.36 -13.22 -2.93
CA PHE A 190 -5.03 -13.80 -2.90
C PHE A 190 -5.16 -15.33 -2.86
N ALA A 191 -4.33 -16.01 -3.64
CA ALA A 191 -4.26 -17.48 -3.57
C ALA A 191 -3.82 -17.90 -2.16
N THR A 192 -4.55 -18.89 -1.62
CA THR A 192 -4.33 -19.46 -0.28
C THR A 192 -3.19 -20.46 -0.26
#